data_AF-A0A6V7BAN6-F1
#
_entry.id   AF-A0A6V7BAN6-F1
#
_cell.length_a   1.000
_cell.length_b   1.000
_cell.length_c   1.000
_cell.angle_alpha   90.00
_cell.angle_beta   90.00
_cell.angle_gamma   90.00
#
_symmetry.space_group_name_H-M   'P 1'
#
loop_
_entity.id
_entity.type
_entity.pdbx_description
1 polymer ?
#
loop_
_entity_poly.entity_id
_entity_poly.type
_entity_poly.pdbx_seq_one_letter_code
_entity_poly.pdbx_strand_id
1 'polypeptide(L)'
;MTTSETDMVNPTLGADEIGKRFLKLLEGLESRKDLTVDRVREVTGISLKRVTFPSENLESYIHGQALSNGWNYSLELTPESRSLKQGISLSFINNNDEYSNLEGNCIDFEKYKSSLVQMGFVDSPVYGEIGQLQSWRLAKYAKDGSGKDIVISIVPQNEAPGSPGRLCVKSIGTLN
;
A
#
# COMPACT_ATOMS: atom_id res chain seq x y z
N MET A 1 -15.35 29.10 14.31
CA MET A 1 -15.21 27.92 15.18
C MET A 1 -14.06 27.10 14.62
N THR A 2 -12.92 27.14 15.30
CA THR A 2 -11.71 26.42 14.90
C THR A 2 -11.87 25.01 15.45
N THR A 3 -12.14 24.04 14.59
CA THR A 3 -12.22 22.63 14.99
C THR A 3 -10.82 22.20 15.41
N SER A 4 -10.63 21.88 16.69
CA SER A 4 -9.40 21.29 17.19
C SER A 4 -9.10 20.02 16.40
N GLU A 5 -7.95 19.99 15.73
CA GLU A 5 -7.25 18.75 15.41
C GLU A 5 -7.05 18.03 16.74
N THR A 6 -7.94 17.09 17.04
CA THR A 6 -7.68 16.15 18.12
C THR A 6 -6.51 15.33 17.61
N ASP A 7 -5.34 15.48 18.23
CA ASP A 7 -4.19 14.60 18.06
C ASP A 7 -4.63 13.18 18.45
N MET A 8 -5.33 12.51 17.54
CA MET A 8 -5.68 11.10 17.66
C MET A 8 -4.37 10.33 17.55
N VAL A 9 -3.95 9.77 18.67
CA VAL A 9 -2.81 8.87 18.74
C VAL A 9 -3.11 7.67 17.86
N ASN A 10 -2.30 7.46 16.82
CA ASN A 10 -2.44 6.29 15.96
C ASN A 10 -2.19 5.02 16.78
N PRO A 11 -2.98 3.95 16.56
CA PRO A 11 -2.75 2.68 17.23
C PRO A 11 -1.41 2.08 16.78
N THR A 12 -0.74 1.38 17.69
CA THR A 12 0.43 0.56 17.34
C THR A 12 -0.03 -0.71 16.64
N LEU A 13 0.27 -0.86 15.34
CA LEU A 13 -0.13 -2.02 14.53
C LEU A 13 1.04 -2.90 14.13
N GLY A 14 0.84 -4.22 14.14
CA GLY A 14 1.75 -5.18 13.50
C GLY A 14 1.55 -5.20 11.98
N ALA A 15 2.50 -5.81 11.26
CA ALA A 15 2.46 -5.89 9.79
C ALA A 15 1.19 -6.59 9.26
N ASP A 16 0.78 -7.68 9.89
CA ASP A 16 -0.43 -8.42 9.49
C ASP A 16 -1.71 -7.58 9.67
N GLU A 17 -1.80 -6.82 10.76
CA GLU A 17 -2.95 -6.00 11.09
C GLU A 17 -3.07 -4.79 10.15
N ILE A 18 -1.99 -4.04 9.92
CA ILE A 18 -2.04 -2.94 8.93
C ILE A 18 -2.30 -3.48 7.52
N GLY A 19 -1.75 -4.66 7.18
CA GLY A 19 -2.02 -5.35 5.92
C GLY A 19 -3.50 -5.66 5.71
N LYS A 20 -4.19 -6.20 6.73
CA LYS A 20 -5.63 -6.49 6.70
C LYS A 20 -6.46 -5.22 6.56
N ARG A 21 -6.10 -4.16 7.30
CA ARG A 21 -6.81 -2.87 7.24
C ARG A 21 -6.65 -2.19 5.90
N PHE A 22 -5.45 -2.25 5.31
CA PHE A 22 -5.20 -1.76 3.96
C PHE A 22 -5.99 -2.56 2.91
N LEU A 23 -6.06 -3.89 3.06
CA LEU A 23 -6.85 -4.73 2.17
C LEU A 23 -8.34 -4.36 2.21
N LYS A 24 -8.87 -4.10 3.41
CA LYS A 24 -10.25 -3.61 3.62
C LYS A 24 -10.48 -2.23 2.99
N LEU A 25 -9.48 -1.34 3.02
CA LEU A 25 -9.55 -0.05 2.33
C LEU A 25 -9.70 -0.29 0.82
N LEU A 26 -8.88 -1.15 0.23
CA LEU A 26 -8.92 -1.47 -1.21
C LEU A 26 -10.23 -2.14 -1.64
N GLU A 27 -10.78 -3.02 -0.81
CA GLU A 27 -12.07 -3.68 -1.04
C GLU A 27 -13.20 -2.67 -1.25
N GLY A 28 -13.20 -1.62 -0.42
CA GLY A 28 -14.23 -0.58 -0.42
C GLY A 28 -14.06 0.51 -1.47
N LEU A 29 -13.07 0.41 -2.38
CA LEU A 29 -12.88 1.41 -3.44
C LEU A 29 -13.76 1.10 -4.64
N GLU A 30 -14.61 2.04 -5.01
CA GLU A 30 -15.29 2.05 -6.31
C GLU A 30 -14.50 2.86 -7.33
N SER A 31 -13.83 3.93 -6.87
CA SER A 31 -12.97 4.79 -7.68
C SER A 31 -11.78 5.33 -6.89
N ARG A 32 -10.77 5.85 -7.58
CA ARG A 32 -9.65 6.58 -6.93
C ARG A 32 -10.11 7.77 -6.10
N LYS A 33 -11.23 8.39 -6.47
CA LYS A 33 -11.81 9.52 -5.73
C LYS A 33 -12.19 9.18 -4.29
N ASP A 34 -12.39 7.89 -3.99
CA ASP A 34 -12.69 7.41 -2.64
C ASP A 34 -11.46 7.46 -1.71
N LEU A 35 -10.26 7.65 -2.25
CA LEU A 35 -9.00 7.70 -1.50
C LEU A 35 -8.79 9.04 -0.80
N THR A 36 -9.61 9.35 0.19
CA THR A 36 -9.48 10.58 0.98
C THR A 36 -8.80 10.32 2.32
N VAL A 37 -8.25 11.37 2.95
CA VAL A 37 -7.67 11.29 4.31
C VAL A 37 -8.69 10.74 5.31
N ASP A 38 -9.94 11.20 5.22
CA ASP A 38 -11.01 10.75 6.13
C ASP A 38 -11.37 9.29 5.90
N ARG A 39 -11.43 8.82 4.65
CA ARG A 39 -11.69 7.42 4.35
C ARG A 39 -10.56 6.51 4.83
N VAL A 40 -9.31 6.92 4.63
CA VAL A 40 -8.15 6.20 5.16
C VAL A 40 -8.24 6.10 6.67
N ARG A 41 -8.52 7.21 7.37
CA ARG A 41 -8.70 7.22 8.82
C ARG A 41 -9.85 6.31 9.27
N GLU A 42 -11.00 6.40 8.63
CA GLU A 42 -12.20 5.61 8.95
C GLU A 42 -11.94 4.10 8.84
N VAL A 43 -11.30 3.66 7.76
CA VAL A 43 -11.12 2.22 7.49
C VAL A 43 -9.91 1.64 8.21
N THR A 44 -8.81 2.39 8.30
CA THR A 44 -7.55 1.90 8.87
C THR A 44 -7.33 2.28 10.32
N GLY A 45 -8.05 3.29 10.83
CA GLY A 45 -7.77 3.89 12.13
C GLY A 45 -6.50 4.73 12.17
N ILE A 46 -5.85 4.99 11.02
CA ILE A 46 -4.61 5.75 10.93
C ILE A 46 -4.89 7.18 10.46
N SER A 47 -4.49 8.15 11.28
CA SER A 47 -4.38 9.55 10.88
C SER A 47 -3.05 9.79 10.16
N LEU A 48 -3.13 10.31 8.94
CA LEU A 48 -1.97 10.65 8.13
C LEU A 48 -1.54 12.11 8.39
N LYS A 49 -0.24 12.37 8.37
CA LYS A 49 0.32 13.73 8.48
C LYS A 49 0.63 14.27 7.10
N ARG A 50 0.23 15.52 6.85
CA ARG A 50 0.56 16.21 5.59
C ARG A 50 2.07 16.46 5.52
N VAL A 51 2.66 16.15 4.38
CA VAL A 51 4.06 16.38 4.03
C VAL A 51 4.08 17.10 2.68
N THR A 52 4.86 18.16 2.57
CA THR A 52 5.00 18.93 1.33
C THR A 52 6.40 18.75 0.74
N PHE A 53 6.47 18.68 -0.59
CA PHE A 53 7.70 18.58 -1.37
C PHE A 53 7.81 19.81 -2.28
N PRO A 54 8.37 20.94 -1.77
CA PRO A 54 8.30 22.22 -2.47
C PRO A 54 8.99 22.22 -3.84
N SER A 55 10.10 21.49 -3.97
CA SER A 55 10.87 21.38 -5.23
C SER A 55 10.08 20.71 -6.36
N GLU A 56 9.13 19.86 -6.00
CA GLU A 56 8.31 19.08 -6.94
C GLU A 56 6.90 19.66 -7.09
N ASN A 57 6.56 20.66 -6.27
CA ASN A 57 5.21 21.20 -6.13
C ASN A 57 4.19 20.07 -5.86
N LEU A 58 4.57 19.14 -4.98
CA LEU A 58 3.77 17.99 -4.57
C LEU A 58 3.48 18.02 -3.08
N GLU A 59 2.45 17.30 -2.69
CA GLU A 59 2.15 16.98 -1.30
C GLU A 59 1.72 15.52 -1.19
N SER A 60 1.96 14.93 -0.03
CA SER A 60 1.48 13.60 0.35
C SER A 60 0.98 13.63 1.78
N TYR A 61 0.21 12.61 2.17
CA TYR A 61 -0.18 12.38 3.55
C TYR A 61 0.40 11.04 4.00
N ILE A 62 1.26 11.08 5.02
CA ILE A 62 2.12 9.95 5.36
C ILE A 62 1.96 9.59 6.84
N HIS A 63 1.96 8.30 7.13
CA HIS A 63 2.21 7.77 8.46
C HIS A 63 3.18 6.60 8.38
N GLY A 64 4.25 6.67 9.17
CA GLY A 64 5.18 5.57 9.36
C GLY A 64 5.15 5.07 10.80
N GLN A 65 5.36 3.78 10.99
CA GLN A 65 5.49 3.17 12.30
C GLN A 65 6.54 2.06 12.30
N ALA A 66 7.32 2.01 13.37
CA ALA A 66 8.24 0.91 13.61
C ALA A 66 7.51 -0.42 13.79
N LEU A 67 8.16 -1.46 13.28
CA LEU A 67 7.87 -2.87 13.45
C LEU A 67 9.07 -3.53 14.16
N SER A 68 9.03 -4.85 14.33
CA SER A 68 10.17 -5.60 14.88
C SER A 68 11.38 -5.58 13.93
N ASN A 69 12.57 -5.79 14.50
CA ASN A 69 13.80 -6.11 13.76
C ASN A 69 14.23 -5.04 12.73
N GLY A 70 14.03 -3.76 13.08
CA GLY A 70 14.44 -2.63 12.25
C GLY A 70 13.54 -2.33 11.05
N TRP A 71 12.45 -3.09 10.90
CA TRP A 71 11.42 -2.82 9.90
C TRP A 71 10.49 -1.69 10.35
N ASN A 72 9.88 -1.04 9.37
CA ASN A 72 8.81 -0.07 9.53
C ASN A 72 7.78 -0.33 8.43
N TYR A 73 6.52 0.01 8.68
CA TYR A 73 5.60 0.25 7.57
C TYR A 73 5.48 1.75 7.31
N SER A 74 5.19 2.10 6.05
CA SER A 74 4.80 3.44 5.62
C SER A 74 3.49 3.35 4.85
N LEU A 75 2.49 4.08 5.31
CA LEU A 75 1.22 4.30 4.62
C LEU A 75 1.24 5.71 4.04
N GLU A 76 1.13 5.81 2.73
CA GLU A 76 1.18 7.08 2.00
C GLU A 76 -0.06 7.24 1.12
N LEU A 77 -0.74 8.37 1.26
CA LEU A 77 -1.78 8.85 0.37
C LEU A 77 -1.22 9.99 -0.48
N THR A 78 -1.26 9.81 -1.79
CA THR A 78 -0.84 10.78 -2.79
C THR A 78 -2.10 11.41 -3.40
N PRO A 79 -2.37 12.70 -3.18
CA PRO A 79 -3.46 13.41 -3.85
C PRO A 79 -3.24 13.51 -5.36
N GLU A 80 -4.31 13.73 -6.11
CA GLU A 80 -4.21 14.04 -7.53
C GLU A 80 -3.45 15.35 -7.75
N SER A 81 -2.53 15.33 -8.71
CA SER A 81 -1.79 16.49 -9.16
C SER A 81 -1.69 16.48 -10.69
N ARG A 82 -1.01 17.48 -11.28
CA ARG A 82 -0.83 17.53 -12.73
C ARG A 82 -0.07 16.30 -13.28
N SER A 83 0.80 15.70 -12.47
CA SER A 83 1.68 14.59 -12.87
C SER A 83 1.29 13.25 -12.24
N LEU A 84 0.43 13.25 -11.22
CA LEU A 84 0.10 12.06 -10.43
C LEU A 84 -1.40 11.86 -10.34
N LYS A 85 -1.83 10.60 -10.44
CA LYS A 85 -3.20 10.25 -10.10
C LYS A 85 -3.33 10.15 -8.58
N GLN A 86 -4.52 10.38 -8.07
CA GLN A 86 -4.83 10.05 -6.68
C GLN A 86 -4.53 8.58 -6.40
N GLY A 87 -3.81 8.31 -5.32
CA GLY A 87 -3.28 7.00 -5.03
C GLY A 87 -2.94 6.76 -3.57
N ILE A 88 -2.79 5.48 -3.21
CA ILE A 88 -2.40 5.04 -1.87
C ILE A 88 -1.36 3.92 -2.00
N SER A 89 -0.40 3.90 -1.09
CA SER A 89 0.56 2.79 -0.96
C SER A 89 0.82 2.42 0.50
N LEU A 90 1.10 1.13 0.71
CA LEU A 90 1.62 0.54 1.93
C LEU A 90 2.94 -0.14 1.60
N SER A 91 4.03 0.28 2.25
CA SER A 91 5.37 -0.26 2.03
C SER A 91 5.99 -0.72 3.34
N PHE A 92 6.74 -1.82 3.29
CA PHE A 92 7.53 -2.35 4.41
C PHE A 92 9.00 -2.09 4.10
N ILE A 93 9.66 -1.34 4.98
CA ILE A 93 11.01 -0.83 4.76
C ILE A 93 11.86 -1.16 5.98
N ASN A 94 13.03 -1.73 5.76
CA ASN A 94 14.05 -1.86 6.78
C ASN A 94 15.04 -0.69 6.64
N ASN A 95 15.31 0.01 7.74
CA ASN A 95 16.12 1.23 7.70
C ASN A 95 17.62 0.96 7.48
N ASN A 96 18.08 -0.29 7.68
CA ASN A 96 19.48 -0.65 7.56
C ASN A 96 19.77 -1.43 6.27
N ASP A 97 18.92 -2.40 5.94
CA ASP A 97 19.07 -3.25 4.76
C ASP A 97 17.70 -3.73 4.26
N GLU A 98 17.27 -3.23 3.10
CA GLU A 98 15.98 -3.56 2.48
C GLU A 98 15.83 -5.03 2.10
N TYR A 99 16.93 -5.80 2.08
CA TYR A 99 16.95 -7.24 1.86
C TYR A 99 17.10 -8.00 3.17
N SER A 100 16.81 -7.40 4.33
CA SER A 100 16.78 -8.14 5.60
C SER A 100 15.72 -9.23 5.58
N ASN A 101 15.85 -10.23 6.45
CA ASN A 101 14.76 -11.17 6.70
C ASN A 101 13.57 -10.41 7.35
N LEU A 102 12.35 -10.74 6.93
CA LEU A 102 11.14 -10.11 7.46
C LEU A 102 10.79 -10.58 8.88
N GLU A 103 11.27 -11.74 9.32
CA GLU A 103 11.24 -12.24 10.71
C GLU A 103 9.91 -12.01 11.44
N GLY A 104 8.79 -12.36 10.80
CA GLY A 104 7.44 -12.20 11.33
C GLY A 104 6.65 -10.99 10.82
N ASN A 105 7.29 -10.06 10.12
CA ASN A 105 6.63 -8.95 9.40
C ASN A 105 6.08 -9.36 8.03
N CYS A 106 6.17 -10.65 7.68
CA CYS A 106 5.73 -11.17 6.39
C CYS A 106 4.20 -11.18 6.26
N ILE A 107 3.69 -10.32 5.39
CA ILE A 107 2.34 -10.45 4.85
C ILE A 107 2.37 -11.42 3.68
N ASP A 108 1.60 -12.50 3.78
CA ASP A 108 1.56 -13.56 2.78
C ASP A 108 1.14 -13.05 1.39
N PHE A 109 2.05 -13.10 0.42
CA PHE A 109 1.81 -12.60 -0.93
C PHE A 109 0.64 -13.31 -1.64
N GLU A 110 0.61 -14.64 -1.60
CA GLU A 110 -0.39 -15.43 -2.32
C GLU A 110 -1.79 -15.23 -1.75
N LYS A 111 -1.91 -15.20 -0.41
CA LYS A 111 -3.18 -14.89 0.25
C LYS A 111 -3.65 -13.47 -0.06
N TYR A 112 -2.73 -12.50 -0.07
CA TYR A 112 -3.07 -11.10 -0.33
C TYR A 112 -3.56 -10.90 -1.77
N LYS A 113 -2.82 -11.45 -2.74
CA LYS A 113 -3.19 -11.47 -4.16
C LYS A 113 -4.57 -12.12 -4.35
N SER A 114 -4.76 -13.32 -3.80
CA SER A 114 -6.01 -14.06 -3.92
C SER A 114 -7.21 -13.30 -3.36
N SER A 115 -7.01 -12.53 -2.28
CA SER A 115 -8.08 -11.71 -1.69
C SER A 115 -8.52 -10.59 -2.64
N LEU A 116 -7.57 -9.92 -3.31
CA LEU A 116 -7.90 -8.89 -4.30
C LEU A 116 -8.58 -9.48 -5.54
N VAL A 117 -8.19 -10.67 -5.99
CA VAL A 117 -8.89 -11.37 -7.08
C VAL A 117 -10.34 -11.67 -6.69
N GLN A 118 -10.59 -12.13 -5.46
CA GLN A 118 -11.95 -12.36 -4.94
C GLN A 118 -12.79 -11.07 -4.86
N MET A 119 -12.13 -9.90 -4.76
CA MET A 119 -12.79 -8.58 -4.81
C MET A 119 -13.09 -8.11 -6.25
N GLY A 120 -12.82 -8.93 -7.27
CA GLY A 120 -13.11 -8.65 -8.67
C GLY A 120 -11.98 -7.96 -9.44
N PHE A 121 -10.76 -7.93 -8.89
CA PHE A 121 -9.60 -7.49 -9.66
C PHE A 121 -9.15 -8.58 -10.65
N VAL A 122 -8.78 -8.16 -11.85
CA VAL A 122 -8.12 -9.03 -12.85
C VAL A 122 -6.61 -8.88 -12.70
N ASP A 123 -5.93 -9.99 -12.46
CA ASP A 123 -4.53 -10.00 -12.10
C ASP A 123 -3.60 -10.44 -13.25
N SER A 124 -2.37 -9.96 -13.24
CA SER A 124 -1.33 -10.28 -14.22
C SER A 124 0.06 -10.13 -13.61
N PRO A 125 0.96 -11.12 -13.77
CA PRO A 125 2.35 -10.96 -13.39
C PRO A 125 3.06 -9.93 -14.28
N VAL A 126 4.12 -9.33 -13.73
CA VAL A 126 5.11 -8.55 -14.47
C VAL A 126 6.48 -9.13 -14.16
N TYR A 127 7.10 -9.68 -15.19
CA TYR A 127 8.44 -10.24 -15.13
C TYR A 127 9.47 -9.24 -15.63
N GLY A 128 10.64 -9.26 -15.01
CA GLY A 128 11.81 -8.51 -15.45
C GLY A 128 12.55 -9.21 -16.58
N GLU A 129 13.65 -8.59 -17.01
CA GLU A 129 14.45 -9.02 -18.16
C GLU A 129 15.00 -10.44 -18.04
N ILE A 130 15.27 -10.91 -16.82
CA ILE A 130 15.80 -12.27 -16.56
C ILE A 130 14.70 -13.24 -16.12
N GLY A 131 13.42 -12.89 -16.32
CA GLY A 131 12.27 -13.73 -15.98
C GLY A 131 11.88 -13.72 -14.50
N GLN A 132 12.52 -12.88 -13.68
CA GLN A 132 12.19 -12.73 -12.27
C GLN A 132 10.88 -11.96 -12.08
N LEU A 133 10.03 -12.39 -11.16
CA LEU A 133 8.79 -11.68 -10.83
C LEU A 133 9.13 -10.33 -10.18
N GLN A 134 8.83 -9.22 -10.86
CA GLN A 134 9.06 -7.86 -10.35
C GLN A 134 7.85 -7.33 -9.58
N SER A 135 6.65 -7.57 -10.11
CA SER A 135 5.41 -7.15 -9.46
C SER A 135 4.24 -7.99 -9.95
N TRP A 136 3.15 -7.96 -9.19
CA TRP A 136 1.87 -8.49 -9.59
C TRP A 136 0.88 -7.35 -9.74
N ARG A 137 0.37 -7.14 -10.95
CA ARG A 137 -0.56 -6.07 -11.27
C ARG A 137 -2.00 -6.57 -11.17
N LEU A 138 -2.87 -5.78 -10.55
CA LEU A 138 -4.28 -6.09 -10.38
C LEU A 138 -5.11 -4.91 -10.84
N ALA A 139 -6.03 -5.11 -11.78
CA ALA A 139 -6.85 -4.06 -12.36
C ALA A 139 -8.34 -4.25 -12.01
N LYS A 140 -8.99 -3.20 -11.54
CA LYS A 140 -10.44 -3.11 -11.37
C LYS A 140 -10.99 -2.13 -12.39
N TYR A 141 -11.97 -2.58 -13.17
CA TYR A 141 -12.61 -1.77 -14.21
C TYR A 141 -13.75 -0.95 -13.59
N ALA A 142 -13.95 0.26 -14.11
CA ALA A 142 -15.10 1.08 -13.75
C ALA A 142 -16.40 0.36 -14.13
N LYS A 143 -17.44 0.47 -13.28
CA LYS A 143 -18.75 -0.16 -13.52
C LYS A 143 -19.41 0.32 -14.81
N ASP A 144 -19.09 1.53 -15.27
CA ASP A 144 -19.62 2.14 -16.49
C ASP A 144 -18.84 1.72 -17.76
N GLY A 145 -17.82 0.87 -17.63
CA GLY A 145 -17.03 0.38 -18.76
C GLY A 145 -16.01 1.37 -19.30
N SER A 146 -15.80 2.53 -18.66
CA SER A 146 -14.85 3.57 -19.11
C SER A 146 -13.36 3.17 -19.04
N GLY A 147 -13.04 2.00 -18.49
CA GLY A 147 -11.70 1.41 -18.49
C GLY A 147 -11.22 1.01 -17.09
N LYS A 148 -9.89 0.84 -16.94
CA LYS A 148 -9.24 0.50 -15.66
C LYS A 148 -9.19 1.74 -14.76
N ASP A 149 -10.13 1.86 -13.82
CA ASP A 149 -10.15 2.96 -12.84
C ASP A 149 -9.00 2.80 -11.84
N ILE A 150 -8.83 1.58 -11.33
CA ILE A 150 -7.85 1.27 -10.29
C ILE A 150 -6.90 0.18 -10.80
N VAL A 151 -5.61 0.49 -10.77
CA VAL A 151 -4.54 -0.50 -11.02
C VAL A 151 -3.65 -0.52 -9.80
N ILE A 152 -3.52 -1.69 -9.19
CA ILE A 152 -2.70 -1.97 -8.02
C ILE A 152 -1.46 -2.74 -8.48
N SER A 153 -0.33 -2.47 -7.84
CA SER A 153 0.90 -3.25 -7.97
C SER A 153 1.29 -3.77 -6.61
N ILE A 154 1.48 -5.10 -6.51
CA ILE A 154 2.13 -5.75 -5.37
C ILE A 154 3.57 -6.05 -5.77
N VAL A 155 4.54 -5.56 -5.01
CA VAL A 155 5.95 -5.95 -5.14
C VAL A 155 6.23 -7.05 -4.12
N PRO A 156 6.53 -8.28 -4.56
CA PRO A 156 6.88 -9.37 -3.66
C PRO A 156 8.36 -9.30 -3.24
N GLN A 157 8.67 -9.90 -2.10
CA GLN A 157 10.04 -10.27 -1.71
C GLN A 157 10.05 -11.61 -1.01
N ASN A 158 11.16 -12.35 -1.06
CA ASN A 158 11.30 -13.56 -0.25
C ASN A 158 11.36 -13.20 1.23
N GLU A 159 10.73 -14.00 2.09
CA GLU A 159 10.83 -13.85 3.55
C GLU A 159 12.28 -13.90 4.02
N ALA A 160 13.02 -14.88 3.49
CA ALA A 160 14.44 -15.05 3.69
C ALA A 160 15.18 -14.78 2.36
N PRO A 161 16.18 -13.89 2.35
CA PRO A 161 16.95 -13.56 1.15
C PRO A 161 17.62 -14.79 0.54
N GLY A 162 17.60 -14.88 -0.80
CA GLY A 162 18.22 -16.00 -1.53
C GLY A 162 17.53 -17.35 -1.35
N SER A 163 16.42 -17.44 -0.61
CA SER A 163 15.63 -18.67 -0.45
C SER A 163 14.42 -18.66 -1.39
N PRO A 164 14.10 -19.77 -2.08
CA PRO A 164 12.85 -19.92 -2.86
C PRO A 164 11.63 -20.15 -1.95
N GLY A 165 11.67 -19.63 -0.72
CA GLY A 165 10.67 -19.84 0.31
C GLY A 165 9.42 -18.99 0.12
N ARG A 166 8.77 -18.67 1.24
CA ARG A 166 7.55 -17.86 1.26
C ARG A 166 7.79 -16.47 0.66
N LEU A 167 6.89 -16.03 -0.22
CA LEU A 167 6.83 -14.66 -0.71
C LEU A 167 5.98 -13.80 0.22
N CYS A 168 6.49 -12.60 0.48
CA CYS A 168 5.87 -11.60 1.30
C CYS A 168 5.61 -10.32 0.49
N VAL A 169 4.60 -9.55 0.88
CA VAL A 169 4.37 -8.21 0.31
C VAL A 169 5.47 -7.26 0.81
N LYS A 170 6.35 -6.80 -0.08
CA LYS A 170 7.30 -5.70 0.19
C LYS A 170 6.59 -4.36 0.13
N SER A 171 5.80 -4.16 -0.91
CA SER A 171 4.92 -3.00 -1.04
C SER A 171 3.69 -3.33 -1.85
N ILE A 172 2.64 -2.57 -1.63
CA ILE A 172 1.42 -2.59 -2.41
C ILE A 172 0.91 -1.17 -2.55
N GLY A 173 0.49 -0.80 -3.75
CA GLY A 173 -0.14 0.51 -3.94
C GLY A 173 -0.78 0.65 -5.31
N THR A 174 -1.56 1.71 -5.46
CA THR A 174 -2.11 2.11 -6.75
C THR A 174 -0.99 2.66 -7.64
N LEU A 175 -0.94 2.24 -8.89
CA LEU A 175 -0.04 2.82 -9.90
C LEU A 175 -0.55 4.18 -10.35
N ASN A 176 0.36 5.09 -10.72
CA ASN A 176 0.01 6.35 -11.39
C ASN A 176 -0.41 6.12 -12.84
#